data_AF-A0AAJ7RJV5-F1
#
_entry.id   AF-A0AAJ7RJV5-F1
#
_cell.length_a   1.000
_cell.length_b   1.000
_cell.length_c   1.000
_cell.angle_alpha   90.00
_cell.angle_beta   90.00
_cell.angle_gamma   90.00
#
_symmetry.space_group_name_H-M   'P 1'
#
loop_
_entity.id
_entity.type
_entity.pdbx_description
1 polymer ?
#
loop_
_entity_poly.entity_id
_entity_poly.type
_entity_poly.pdbx_seq_one_letter_code
_entity_poly.pdbx_strand_id
1 'polypeptide(L)'
;MRTFFSMGRHRDDDCFYLCQTYARIPKHLVRDNANLLVLFKQDEMNLKHVYDDHVNTDMTYVQFRDVCSACWNERKCGFLVIDKDSELNEGRYRKGFDCFVSIKE
;
A
#
# COMPACT_ATOMS: atom_id res chain seq x y z
N MET A 1 10.47 2.16 -18.87
CA MET A 1 9.49 1.73 -17.83
C MET A 1 10.01 0.52 -17.05
N ARG A 2 10.30 -0.63 -17.69
CA ARG A 2 10.86 -1.80 -16.98
C ARG A 2 12.18 -1.51 -16.24
N THR A 3 13.09 -0.79 -16.87
CA THR A 3 14.37 -0.40 -16.26
C THR A 3 14.20 0.39 -14.96
N PHE A 4 13.23 1.30 -14.92
CA PHE A 4 12.93 2.12 -13.74
C PHE A 4 12.28 1.28 -12.63
N PHE A 5 11.19 0.55 -12.93
CA PHE A 5 10.41 -0.17 -11.92
C PHE A 5 10.94 -1.56 -11.55
N SER A 6 11.98 -2.06 -12.23
CA SER A 6 12.62 -3.35 -11.89
C SER A 6 14.10 -3.23 -11.57
N MET A 7 14.80 -2.22 -12.09
CA MET A 7 16.26 -2.07 -11.94
C MET A 7 16.68 -0.73 -11.33
N GLY A 8 15.74 0.09 -10.83
CA GLY A 8 16.03 1.42 -10.26
C GLY A 8 17.08 1.38 -9.14
N ARG A 9 17.00 0.39 -8.25
CA ARG A 9 17.96 0.20 -7.14
C ARG A 9 19.42 0.04 -7.60
N HIS A 10 19.66 -0.52 -8.79
CA HIS A 10 21.04 -0.65 -9.31
C HIS A 10 21.63 0.68 -9.78
N ARG A 11 20.80 1.71 -9.93
CA ARG A 11 21.18 3.05 -10.39
C ARG A 11 20.98 4.13 -9.34
N ASP A 12 20.59 3.73 -8.12
CA ASP A 12 20.22 4.65 -7.04
C ASP A 12 19.06 5.58 -7.44
N ASP A 13 18.11 5.06 -8.23
CA ASP A 13 16.95 5.80 -8.73
C ASP A 13 15.67 5.41 -7.96
N ASP A 14 15.00 6.39 -7.35
CA ASP A 14 13.66 6.25 -6.78
C ASP A 14 12.56 6.48 -7.81
N CYS A 15 11.54 5.61 -7.82
CA CYS A 15 10.46 5.65 -8.81
C CYS A 15 9.09 5.71 -8.14
N PHE A 16 8.31 6.75 -8.46
CA PHE A 16 6.93 6.91 -8.00
C PHE A 16 5.95 6.66 -9.15
N TYR A 17 4.90 5.88 -8.88
CA TYR A 17 3.81 5.65 -9.83
C TYR A 17 2.49 6.16 -9.25
N LEU A 18 1.95 7.23 -9.84
CA LEU A 18 0.67 7.80 -9.44
C LEU A 18 -0.43 7.35 -10.40
N CYS A 19 -1.52 6.80 -9.85
CA CYS A 19 -2.68 6.41 -10.64
C CYS A 19 -3.97 6.43 -9.82
N GLN A 20 -5.10 6.52 -10.50
CA GLN A 20 -6.43 6.52 -9.86
C GLN A 20 -7.00 5.12 -9.63
N THR A 21 -6.64 4.14 -10.47
CA THR A 21 -7.24 2.79 -10.45
C THR A 21 -6.15 1.74 -10.29
N TYR A 22 -6.14 1.05 -9.16
CA TYR A 22 -5.14 0.05 -8.82
C TYR A 22 -5.11 -1.12 -9.82
N ALA A 23 -6.28 -1.59 -10.27
CA ALA A 23 -6.38 -2.70 -11.23
C ALA A 23 -5.69 -2.41 -12.59
N ARG A 24 -5.54 -1.13 -12.97
CA ARG A 24 -4.89 -0.73 -14.23
C ARG A 24 -3.37 -0.76 -14.17
N ILE A 25 -2.80 -0.88 -12.97
CA ILE A 25 -1.36 -0.95 -12.79
C ILE A 25 -0.87 -2.34 -13.24
N PRO A 26 0.20 -2.43 -14.06
CA PRO A 26 0.80 -3.71 -14.42
C PRO A 26 1.27 -4.48 -13.17
N LYS A 27 0.70 -5.67 -12.93
CA LYS A 27 0.96 -6.47 -11.73
C LYS A 27 2.43 -6.86 -11.59
N HIS A 28 2.92 -7.64 -12.56
CA HIS A 28 4.26 -8.22 -12.58
C HIS A 28 5.41 -7.23 -12.84
N LEU A 29 5.11 -5.93 -12.93
CA LEU A 29 6.13 -4.92 -13.15
C LEU A 29 6.13 -3.86 -12.06
N VAL A 30 4.97 -3.30 -11.73
CA VAL A 30 4.90 -2.17 -10.79
C VAL A 30 4.35 -2.62 -9.45
N ARG A 31 3.22 -3.35 -9.41
CA ARG A 31 2.59 -3.73 -8.12
C ARG A 31 3.46 -4.68 -7.31
N ASP A 32 3.92 -5.77 -7.93
CA ASP A 32 4.71 -6.79 -7.23
C ASP A 32 6.05 -6.23 -6.73
N ASN A 33 6.65 -5.28 -7.48
CA ASN A 33 7.94 -4.66 -7.14
C ASN A 33 7.83 -3.42 -6.25
N ALA A 34 6.63 -2.90 -5.97
CA ALA A 34 6.46 -1.77 -5.07
C ALA A 34 6.88 -2.19 -3.65
N ASN A 35 7.66 -1.33 -3.00
CA ASN A 35 8.07 -1.45 -1.60
C ASN A 35 7.23 -0.56 -0.68
N LEU A 36 6.76 0.58 -1.17
CA LEU A 36 5.88 1.49 -0.44
C LEU A 36 4.60 1.75 -1.23
N LEU A 37 3.44 1.59 -0.60
CA LEU A 37 2.15 1.94 -1.16
C LEU A 37 1.52 3.07 -0.35
N VAL A 38 1.05 4.12 -1.04
CA VAL A 38 0.27 5.21 -0.45
C VAL A 38 -1.16 5.13 -0.98
N LEU A 39 -2.10 4.69 -0.15
CA LEU A 39 -3.45 4.34 -0.52
C LEU A 39 -4.46 5.38 -0.03
N PHE A 40 -4.88 6.25 -0.95
CA PHE A 40 -6.06 7.08 -0.78
C PHE A 40 -7.35 6.27 -0.95
N LYS A 41 -8.50 6.86 -0.60
CA LYS A 41 -9.81 6.22 -0.71
C LYS A 41 -10.01 5.52 -2.05
N GLN A 42 -10.27 4.21 -1.99
CA GLN A 42 -10.55 3.35 -3.14
C GLN A 42 -12.00 2.87 -3.12
N ASP A 43 -12.48 2.41 -4.27
CA ASP A 43 -13.67 1.56 -4.34
C ASP A 43 -13.38 0.14 -3.81
N GLU A 44 -14.44 -0.64 -3.61
CA GLU A 44 -14.34 -1.98 -3.04
C GLU A 44 -13.53 -2.96 -3.91
N MET A 45 -13.62 -2.83 -5.25
CA MET A 45 -12.92 -3.70 -6.17
C MET A 45 -11.40 -3.48 -6.12
N ASN A 46 -10.96 -2.22 -6.18
CA ASN A 46 -9.54 -1.88 -6.08
C ASN A 46 -9.00 -2.23 -4.70
N LEU A 47 -9.79 -2.01 -3.64
CA LEU A 47 -9.38 -2.36 -2.28
C LEU A 47 -9.20 -3.88 -2.12
N LYS A 48 -10.07 -4.69 -2.72
CA LYS A 48 -9.93 -6.14 -2.74
C LYS A 48 -8.67 -6.60 -3.48
N HIS A 49 -8.34 -5.97 -4.61
CA HIS A 49 -7.09 -6.25 -5.32
C HIS A 49 -5.84 -5.90 -4.50
N VAL A 50 -5.83 -4.76 -3.80
CA VAL A 50 -4.71 -4.40 -2.91
C VAL A 50 -4.60 -5.44 -1.79
N TYR A 51 -5.72 -5.87 -1.21
CA TYR A 51 -5.72 -6.90 -0.18
C TYR A 51 -5.12 -8.22 -0.67
N ASP A 52 -5.58 -8.70 -1.83
CA ASP A 52 -5.12 -9.97 -2.39
C ASP A 52 -3.64 -9.94 -2.81
N ASP A 53 -3.14 -8.77 -3.24
CA ASP A 53 -1.75 -8.60 -3.68
C ASP A 53 -0.77 -8.36 -2.52
N HIS A 54 -1.21 -7.74 -1.41
CA HIS A 54 -0.29 -7.19 -0.40
C HIS A 54 -0.63 -7.43 1.07
N VAL A 55 -1.86 -7.80 1.44
CA VAL A 55 -2.33 -7.74 2.85
C VAL A 55 -2.91 -9.06 3.35
N ASN A 56 -3.30 -9.97 2.47
CA ASN A 56 -4.05 -11.18 2.83
C ASN A 56 -3.37 -12.14 3.83
N THR A 57 -2.05 -12.04 4.02
CA THR A 57 -1.28 -12.80 5.01
C THR A 57 -1.22 -12.12 6.38
N ASP A 58 -1.53 -10.83 6.44
CA ASP A 58 -1.24 -9.96 7.59
C ASP A 58 -2.47 -9.74 8.46
N MET A 59 -3.66 -9.64 7.85
CA MET A 59 -4.94 -9.46 8.55
C MET A 59 -6.11 -9.90 7.67
N THR A 60 -7.31 -10.00 8.23
CA THR A 60 -8.52 -10.28 7.46
C THR A 60 -8.95 -9.10 6.59
N TYR A 61 -9.71 -9.35 5.52
CA TYR A 61 -10.22 -8.28 4.64
C TYR A 61 -11.10 -7.26 5.40
N VAL A 62 -11.83 -7.71 6.42
CA VAL A 62 -12.66 -6.83 7.25
C VAL A 62 -11.77 -5.89 8.07
N GLN A 63 -10.76 -6.41 8.77
CA GLN A 63 -9.80 -5.60 9.51
C GLN A 63 -9.09 -4.59 8.58
N PHE A 64 -8.68 -5.03 7.40
CA PHE A 64 -8.04 -4.14 6.42
C PHE A 64 -8.96 -2.99 6.00
N ARG A 65 -10.23 -3.28 5.71
CA ARG A 65 -11.24 -2.25 5.41
C ARG A 65 -11.40 -1.25 6.56
N ASP A 66 -11.41 -1.73 7.79
CA ASP A 66 -11.56 -0.87 8.97
C ASP A 66 -10.35 0.05 9.15
N VAL A 67 -9.13 -0.47 8.96
CA VAL A 67 -7.89 0.32 8.97
C VAL A 67 -7.93 1.39 7.88
N CYS A 68 -8.28 1.04 6.64
CA CYS A 68 -8.41 2.00 5.56
C CYS A 68 -9.44 3.10 5.88
N SER A 69 -10.63 2.71 6.35
CA SER A 69 -11.70 3.64 6.74
C SER A 69 -11.24 4.61 7.83
N ALA A 70 -10.56 4.11 8.87
CA ALA A 70 -10.02 4.94 9.94
C ALA A 70 -8.97 5.94 9.43
N CYS A 71 -8.13 5.55 8.46
CA CYS A 71 -7.14 6.43 7.86
C CYS A 71 -7.77 7.50 6.96
N TRP A 72 -8.75 7.13 6.14
CA TRP A 72 -9.38 8.05 5.18
C TRP A 72 -10.31 9.08 5.85
N ASN A 73 -10.92 8.73 6.98
CA ASN A 73 -11.92 9.57 7.63
C ASN A 73 -11.36 10.48 8.73
N GLU A 74 -10.13 10.28 9.21
CA GLU A 74 -9.56 11.13 10.28
C GLU A 74 -9.31 12.57 9.81
N ARG A 75 -8.80 12.75 8.59
CA ARG A 75 -8.43 14.06 8.06
C ARG A 75 -8.76 14.17 6.59
N LYS A 76 -8.92 15.42 6.12
CA LYS A 76 -9.06 15.70 4.69
C LYS A 76 -7.86 15.12 3.94
N CYS A 77 -8.13 14.31 2.91
CA CYS A 77 -7.10 13.60 2.15
C CYS A 77 -6.28 12.62 3.02
N GLY A 78 -6.89 11.98 4.03
CA GLY A 78 -6.27 10.88 4.76
C GLY A 78 -5.95 9.69 3.84
N PHE A 79 -4.88 8.97 4.15
CA PHE A 79 -4.40 7.82 3.40
C PHE A 79 -3.73 6.81 4.33
N LEU A 80 -3.75 5.56 3.90
CA LEU A 80 -2.99 4.47 4.50
C LEU A 80 -1.64 4.35 3.78
N VAL A 81 -0.57 4.07 4.53
CA VAL A 81 0.72 3.66 3.98
C VAL A 81 0.94 2.19 4.30
N ILE A 82 1.40 1.44 3.31
CA ILE A 82 1.87 0.06 3.47
C ILE A 82 3.36 0.05 3.07
N ASP A 83 4.22 -0.14 4.06
CA ASP A 83 5.67 -0.27 3.92
C ASP A 83 6.06 -1.74 4.00
N LYS A 84 6.39 -2.33 2.85
CA LYS A 84 6.71 -3.76 2.73
C LYS A 84 8.13 -4.10 3.21
N ASP A 85 8.98 -3.09 3.43
CA ASP A 85 10.33 -3.29 3.96
C ASP A 85 10.32 -3.32 5.50
N SER A 86 9.20 -2.91 6.13
CA SER A 86 9.00 -2.95 7.59
C SER A 86 8.34 -4.25 8.06
N GLU A 87 8.68 -4.67 9.28
CA GLU A 87 8.00 -5.78 9.97
C GLU A 87 6.55 -5.41 10.33
N LEU A 88 5.69 -6.42 10.46
CA LEU A 88 4.23 -6.27 10.58
C LEU A 88 3.81 -5.26 11.66
N ASN A 89 4.43 -5.34 12.83
CA ASN A 89 4.14 -4.49 13.98
C ASN A 89 5.21 -3.41 14.22
N GLU A 90 6.13 -3.21 13.28
CA GLU A 90 7.21 -2.22 13.35
C GLU A 90 7.10 -1.21 12.19
N GLY A 91 5.87 -0.80 11.90
CA GLY A 91 5.60 0.29 10.95
C GLY A 91 5.24 -0.16 9.54
N ARG A 92 4.93 -1.43 9.29
CA ARG A 92 4.37 -1.88 7.99
C ARG A 92 3.11 -1.12 7.61
N TYR A 93 2.18 -0.92 8.54
CA TYR A 93 0.96 -0.17 8.29
C TYR A 93 1.01 1.17 9.02
N ARG A 94 0.73 2.26 8.30
CA ARG A 94 0.75 3.61 8.89
C ARG A 94 -0.44 4.44 8.44
N LYS A 95 -0.96 5.22 9.36
CA LYS A 95 -1.93 6.27 9.11
C LYS A 95 -1.17 7.55 8.76
N GLY A 96 -1.21 7.96 7.50
CA GLY A 96 -0.25 8.94 7.01
C GLY A 96 1.18 8.37 7.05
N PHE A 97 2.18 9.23 7.23
CA PHE A 97 3.58 8.80 7.31
C PHE A 97 4.06 8.55 8.75
N ASP A 98 3.38 9.13 9.75
CA ASP A 98 3.93 9.31 11.09
C ASP A 98 3.27 8.45 12.17
N CYS A 99 2.08 7.92 11.92
CA CYS A 99 1.31 7.18 12.93
C CYS A 99 1.25 5.69 12.59
N PHE A 100 1.87 4.84 13.41
CA PHE A 100 1.90 3.39 13.16
C PHE A 100 0.60 2.70 13.58
N VAL A 101 0.21 1.68 12.82
CA VAL A 101 -0.94 0.83 13.10
C VAL A 101 -0.42 -0.52 13.58
N SER A 102 -0.76 -0.90 14.82
CA SER A 102 -0.46 -2.23 15.36
C SER A 102 -1.59 -3.19 15.05
N ILE A 103 -1.26 -4.36 14.51
CA ILE A 103 -2.24 -5.41 14.22
C ILE A 103 -2.18 -6.40 15.38
N LYS A 104 -3.31 -6.57 16.06
CA LYS A 104 -3.45 -7.56 17.13
C LYS A 104 -3.81 -8.90 16.50
N GLU A 105 -3.08 -9.94 16.91
CA GLU A 105 -3.39 -11.36 16.59
C GLU A 105 -4.79 -11.77 17.04
#